data_AF-A0A345ILH9-F1
#
_entry.id   AF-A0A345ILH9-F1
#
_cell.length_a   1.000
_cell.length_b   1.000
_cell.length_c   1.000
_cell.angle_alpha   90.00
_cell.angle_beta   90.00
_cell.angle_gamma   90.00
#
_symmetry.space_group_name_H-M   'P 1'
#
loop_
_entity.id
_entity.type
_entity.pdbx_description
1 polymer ?
#
loop_
_entity_poly.entity_id
_entity_poly.type
_entity_poly.pdbx_seq_one_letter_code
_entity_poly.pdbx_strand_id
1 'polypeptide(L)'
;MSRDRVVYEVRGPQRVNQVDATSTSELKNVLTPLLGLNPYSTQAVAHLAHVERATVQGDGWSIRRLGVLAFVPDSEAETKPAQRSRSPQKNAGRQVEDDQVQEPADEQLQTDAPQQNLQTVQDTLL
;
A
#
# COMPACT_ATOMS: atom_id res chain seq x y z
N MET A 1 -4.82 4.73 -10.04
CA MET A 1 -4.36 3.86 -11.14
C MET A 1 -2.94 3.44 -10.84
N SER A 2 -2.74 2.18 -10.50
CA SER A 2 -1.41 1.65 -10.20
C SER A 2 -0.61 1.55 -11.49
N ARG A 3 0.58 2.15 -11.53
CA ARG A 3 1.44 2.13 -12.71
C ARG A 3 2.26 0.85 -12.72
N ASP A 4 2.24 0.17 -13.86
CA ASP A 4 3.06 -1.00 -14.11
C ASP A 4 4.54 -0.70 -13.87
N ARG A 5 5.19 -1.57 -13.09
CA ARG A 5 6.61 -1.44 -12.78
C ARG A 5 7.41 -2.37 -13.67
N VAL A 6 8.24 -1.81 -14.54
CA VAL A 6 9.04 -2.59 -15.50
C VAL A 6 10.37 -2.96 -14.86
N VAL A 7 10.76 -4.23 -14.98
CA VAL A 7 12.01 -4.76 -14.43
C VAL A 7 13.04 -4.92 -15.54
N TYR A 8 14.28 -4.51 -15.26
CA TYR A 8 15.42 -4.57 -16.16
C TYR A 8 16.58 -5.30 -15.50
N GLU A 9 17.36 -5.99 -16.32
CA GLU A 9 18.70 -6.45 -15.97
C GLU A 9 19.70 -5.44 -16.54
N VAL A 10 20.53 -4.87 -15.67
CA VAL A 10 21.61 -3.95 -16.01
C VAL A 10 22.93 -4.63 -15.65
N ARG A 11 23.66 -5.05 -16.68
CA ARG A 11 25.03 -5.52 -16.53
C ARG A 11 25.94 -4.30 -16.59
N GLY A 12 26.65 -4.02 -15.51
CA GLY A 12 27.75 -3.07 -15.50
C GLY A 12 29.09 -3.79 -15.45
N PRO A 13 30.21 -3.05 -15.43
CA PRO A 13 31.55 -3.63 -15.43
C PRO A 13 31.85 -4.47 -14.19
N GLN A 14 31.23 -4.14 -13.05
CA GLN A 14 31.50 -4.80 -11.77
C GLN A 14 30.47 -5.85 -11.38
N ARG A 15 29.20 -5.66 -11.74
CA ARG A 15 28.10 -6.51 -11.29
C ARG A 15 26.88 -6.43 -12.20
N VAL A 16 26.01 -7.43 -12.06
CA VAL A 16 24.68 -7.46 -12.65
C VAL A 16 23.68 -6.97 -11.61
N ASN A 17 22.87 -5.98 -11.97
CA ASN A 17 21.83 -5.42 -11.12
C ASN A 17 20.46 -5.66 -11.74
N GLN A 18 19.48 -5.98 -10.92
CA GLN A 18 18.09 -5.89 -11.31
C GLN A 18 17.55 -4.54 -10.84
N VAL A 19 16.99 -3.78 -11.76
CA VAL A 19 16.43 -2.44 -11.48
C VAL A 19 15.01 -2.38 -11.99
N ASP A 20 14.19 -1.62 -11.30
CA ASP A 20 12.78 -1.47 -11.63
C ASP A 20 12.43 0.00 -11.79
N ALA A 21 11.58 0.30 -12.77
CA ALA A 21 11.17 1.66 -13.08
C ALA A 21 9.77 1.70 -13.70
N THR A 22 9.02 2.74 -13.36
CA THR A 22 7.69 3.05 -13.91
C THR A 22 7.74 4.07 -15.05
N SER A 23 8.89 4.73 -15.25
CA SER A 23 9.08 5.75 -16.29
C SER A 23 10.52 5.81 -16.81
N THR A 24 10.70 6.42 -17.98
CA THR A 24 12.02 6.70 -18.56
C THR A 24 12.89 7.57 -17.63
N SER A 25 12.30 8.57 -16.97
CA SER A 25 13.04 9.47 -16.06
C SER A 25 13.53 8.75 -14.82
N GLU A 26 12.71 7.88 -14.23
CA GLU A 26 13.09 7.02 -13.11
C GLU A 26 14.21 6.07 -13.51
N LEU A 27 14.08 5.42 -14.68
CA LEU A 27 15.11 4.54 -15.21
C LEU A 27 16.44 5.29 -15.44
N LYS A 28 16.42 6.49 -16.04
CA LYS A 28 17.62 7.32 -16.21
C LYS A 28 18.31 7.59 -14.87
N ASN A 29 17.55 7.98 -13.85
CA ASN A 29 18.11 8.33 -12.54
C ASN A 29 18.83 7.13 -11.92
N VAL A 30 18.28 5.92 -12.09
CA VAL A 30 18.90 4.68 -11.62
C VAL A 30 20.12 4.30 -12.46
N LEU A 31 20.07 4.47 -13.78
CA LEU A 31 21.17 4.11 -14.68
C LEU A 31 22.38 5.04 -14.58
N THR A 32 22.17 6.32 -14.26
CA THR A 32 23.23 7.33 -14.19
C THR A 32 24.40 6.90 -13.30
N PRO A 33 24.19 6.51 -12.03
CA PRO A 33 25.29 6.03 -11.18
C PRO A 33 25.79 4.63 -11.53
N LEU A 34 25.01 3.81 -12.26
CA LEU A 34 25.38 2.42 -12.59
C LEU A 34 26.28 2.30 -13.80
N LEU A 35 26.04 3.14 -14.82
CA LEU A 35 26.75 3.05 -16.11
C LEU A 35 27.85 4.10 -16.24
N GLY A 36 27.85 5.16 -15.42
CA GLY A 36 28.85 6.22 -15.49
C GLY A 36 28.85 6.99 -16.82
N LEU A 37 27.75 6.91 -17.58
CA LEU A 37 27.60 7.59 -18.87
C LEU A 37 27.24 9.06 -18.67
N ASN A 38 27.49 9.88 -19.70
CA ASN A 38 27.01 11.26 -19.71
C ASN A 38 25.46 11.30 -19.66
N PRO A 39 24.85 12.38 -19.15
CA PRO A 39 23.40 12.46 -18.94
C PRO A 39 22.55 12.28 -20.21
N TYR A 40 23.07 12.69 -21.36
CA TYR A 40 22.37 12.59 -22.65
C TYR A 40 22.34 11.13 -23.13
N SER A 41 23.48 10.44 -23.08
CA SER A 41 23.59 9.02 -23.39
C SER A 41 22.73 8.18 -22.46
N THR A 42 22.72 8.46 -21.15
CA THR A 42 21.85 7.75 -20.20
C THR A 42 20.36 7.97 -20.50
N GLN A 43 19.96 9.19 -20.89
CA GLN A 43 18.60 9.47 -21.33
C GLN A 43 18.22 8.66 -22.58
N ALA A 44 19.11 8.60 -23.57
CA ALA A 44 18.88 7.83 -24.79
C ALA A 44 18.75 6.32 -24.49
N VAL A 45 19.64 5.78 -23.67
CA VAL A 45 19.59 4.38 -23.22
C VAL A 45 18.29 4.08 -22.47
N ALA A 46 17.89 4.95 -21.53
CA ALA A 46 16.65 4.78 -20.79
C ALA A 46 15.43 4.84 -21.71
N HIS A 47 15.42 5.75 -22.70
CA HIS A 47 14.34 5.86 -23.67
C HIS A 47 14.23 4.60 -24.53
N LEU A 48 15.34 4.13 -25.10
CA LEU A 48 15.38 2.93 -25.93
C LEU A 48 14.94 1.68 -25.14
N ALA A 49 15.40 1.53 -23.90
CA ALA A 49 15.02 0.39 -23.07
C ALA A 49 13.55 0.42 -22.61
N HIS A 50 13.03 1.61 -22.26
CA HIS A 50 11.68 1.75 -21.69
C HIS A 50 10.59 1.84 -22.76
N VAL A 51 10.78 2.71 -23.76
CA VAL A 51 9.78 3.04 -24.78
C VAL A 51 9.86 2.06 -25.94
N GLU A 52 11.04 1.93 -26.55
CA GLU A 52 11.26 1.06 -27.71
C GLU A 52 11.41 -0.42 -27.35
N ARG A 53 11.52 -0.72 -26.04
CA ARG A 53 11.73 -2.07 -25.51
C ARG A 53 12.99 -2.75 -26.07
N ALA A 54 13.96 -1.94 -26.47
CA ALA A 54 15.21 -2.43 -27.05
C ALA A 54 16.15 -2.96 -25.96
N THR A 55 16.95 -3.96 -26.33
CA THR A 55 18.16 -4.30 -25.57
C THR A 55 19.27 -3.40 -26.05
N VAL A 56 19.90 -2.67 -25.12
CA VAL A 56 20.98 -1.74 -25.45
C VAL A 56 22.27 -2.24 -24.83
N GLN A 57 23.33 -2.24 -25.61
CA GLN A 57 24.65 -2.72 -25.20
C GLN A 57 25.72 -1.68 -25.56
N GLY A 58 26.74 -1.61 -24.71
CA GLY A 58 27.94 -0.82 -24.95
C GLY A 58 29.15 -1.53 -24.36
N ASP A 59 30.29 -0.84 -24.33
CA ASP A 59 31.54 -1.45 -23.88
C ASP A 59 31.50 -1.78 -22.38
N GLY A 60 31.41 -3.07 -22.06
CA GLY A 60 31.39 -3.57 -20.69
C GLY A 60 30.06 -3.38 -19.95
N TRP A 61 28.99 -3.00 -20.64
CA TRP A 61 27.66 -2.89 -20.04
C TRP A 61 26.53 -3.25 -21.01
N SER A 62 25.40 -3.66 -20.45
CA SER A 62 24.18 -3.92 -21.22
C SER A 62 22.94 -3.72 -20.36
N ILE A 63 21.85 -3.26 -20.97
CA ILE A 63 20.53 -3.21 -20.36
C ILE A 63 19.53 -3.98 -21.20
N ARG A 64 18.75 -4.84 -20.55
CA ARG A 64 17.62 -5.53 -21.16
C ARG A 64 16.41 -5.52 -20.23
N ARG A 65 15.22 -5.50 -20.82
CA ARG A 65 13.97 -5.63 -20.09
C ARG A 65 13.72 -7.11 -19.75
N LEU A 66 13.44 -7.39 -18.48
CA LEU A 66 13.10 -8.74 -18.01
C LEU A 66 11.59 -8.98 -17.99
N GLY A 67 10.79 -7.98 -17.61
CA GLY A 67 9.35 -8.17 -17.48
C GLY A 67 8.63 -6.95 -16.89
N VAL A 68 7.35 -7.15 -16.54
CA VAL A 68 6.49 -6.14 -15.91
C VAL A 68 5.87 -6.75 -14.66
N LEU A 69 5.97 -6.05 -13.55
CA LEU A 69 5.27 -6.33 -12.31
C LEU A 69 3.98 -5.51 -12.30
N ALA A 70 2.85 -6.19 -12.40
CA ALA A 70 1.54 -5.58 -12.23
C ALA A 70 1.25 -5.41 -10.74
N PHE A 71 0.77 -4.23 -10.35
CA PHE A 71 0.30 -4.01 -8.99
C PHE A 71 -1.09 -4.61 -8.83
N VAL A 72 -1.27 -5.51 -7.86
CA VAL A 72 -2.57 -6.06 -7.47
C VAL A 72 -2.94 -5.39 -6.13
N PRO A 73 -4.01 -4.57 -6.07
CA PRO A 73 -4.50 -4.06 -4.80
C PRO A 73 -4.99 -5.22 -3.94
N ASP A 74 -4.71 -5.16 -2.63
CA ASP A 74 -5.30 -6.09 -1.67
C ASP A 74 -6.81 -6.01 -1.81
N SER A 75 -7.44 -7.13 -2.15
CA SER A 75 -8.89 -7.21 -2.18
C SER A 75 -9.37 -7.14 -0.74
N GLU A 76 -10.03 -6.05 -0.36
CA GLU A 76 -10.79 -6.00 0.89
C GLU A 76 -11.81 -7.15 0.83
N ALA A 77 -11.55 -8.23 1.57
CA ALA A 77 -12.53 -9.27 1.74
C ALA A 77 -13.69 -8.67 2.57
N GLU A 78 -14.72 -8.18 1.89
CA GLU A 78 -16.02 -7.89 2.50
C GLU A 78 -16.59 -9.20 3.05
N THR A 79 -16.20 -9.55 4.27
CA THR A 79 -16.96 -10.47 5.12
C THR A 79 -17.87 -9.63 6.00
N LYS A 80 -18.98 -9.17 5.42
CA LYS A 80 -20.09 -8.67 6.23
C LYS A 80 -20.60 -9.84 7.08
N PRO A 81 -20.64 -9.73 8.42
CA PRO A 81 -21.19 -10.79 9.26
C PRO A 81 -22.64 -11.04 8.88
N ALA A 82 -22.99 -12.29 8.56
CA ALA A 82 -24.37 -12.66 8.29
C ALA A 82 -25.18 -12.52 9.60
N GLN A 83 -26.01 -11.48 9.66
CA GLN A 83 -26.91 -11.26 10.79
C GLN A 83 -28.01 -12.34 10.75
N ARG A 84 -27.85 -13.40 11.57
CA ARG A 84 -28.88 -14.43 11.75
C ARG A 84 -30.12 -13.78 12.38
N SER A 85 -31.15 -13.57 11.58
CA SER A 85 -32.50 -13.28 12.08
C SER A 85 -33.01 -14.48 12.86
N ARG A 86 -33.03 -14.39 14.20
CA ARG A 86 -33.73 -15.36 15.05
C ARG A 86 -35.23 -15.11 14.89
N SER A 87 -35.93 -16.02 14.20
CA SER A 87 -37.40 -16.04 14.22
C SER A 87 -37.88 -16.36 15.64
N PRO A 88 -38.85 -15.61 16.21
CA PRO A 88 -39.37 -15.90 17.53
C PRO A 88 -40.23 -17.17 17.48
N GLN A 89 -39.75 -18.22 18.14
CA GLN A 89 -40.51 -19.44 18.39
C GLN A 89 -41.59 -19.15 19.43
N LYS A 90 -42.85 -19.16 19.00
CA LYS A 90 -44.04 -19.01 19.84
C LYS A 90 -44.18 -20.24 20.74
N ASN A 91 -43.67 -20.17 21.97
CA ASN A 91 -43.99 -21.14 23.02
C ASN A 91 -45.19 -20.63 23.83
N ALA A 92 -46.31 -21.32 23.68
CA ALA A 92 -47.41 -21.30 24.63
C ALA A 92 -47.03 -22.19 25.82
N GLY A 93 -47.21 -21.71 27.05
CA GLY A 93 -47.13 -22.57 28.25
C GLY A 93 -46.59 -21.92 29.51
N ARG A 94 -47.43 -21.11 30.17
CA ARG A 94 -47.70 -21.07 31.62
C ARG A 94 -46.69 -21.79 32.54
N GLN A 95 -46.05 -21.08 33.48
CA GLN A 95 -46.45 -21.00 34.91
C GLN A 95 -45.50 -20.03 35.66
N VAL A 96 -46.11 -19.15 36.46
CA VAL A 96 -45.48 -18.24 37.42
C VAL A 96 -45.27 -19.00 38.73
N GLU A 97 -44.10 -18.88 39.34
CA GLU A 97 -43.93 -18.90 40.80
C GLU A 97 -42.63 -18.19 41.19
N ASP A 98 -42.82 -17.14 42.00
CA ASP A 98 -41.87 -16.31 42.72
C ASP A 98 -41.06 -17.16 43.71
N ASP A 99 -39.73 -17.00 43.78
CA ASP A 99 -39.04 -16.95 45.07
C ASP A 99 -37.67 -16.26 44.96
N GLN A 100 -37.32 -15.58 46.04
CA GLN A 100 -36.36 -14.50 46.20
C GLN A 100 -34.87 -14.90 46.02
N VAL A 101 -33.98 -13.90 45.83
CA VAL A 101 -32.91 -13.51 46.80
C VAL A 101 -31.67 -12.87 46.12
N GLN A 102 -31.44 -11.58 46.48
CA GLN A 102 -30.19 -10.81 46.69
C GLN A 102 -29.24 -10.37 45.54
N GLU A 103 -29.19 -9.05 45.35
CA GLU A 103 -27.95 -8.25 45.17
C GLU A 103 -27.14 -8.20 46.49
N PRO A 104 -25.81 -8.00 46.47
CA PRO A 104 -25.17 -6.67 46.47
C PRO A 104 -24.01 -6.55 45.44
N ALA A 105 -23.80 -5.44 44.74
CA ALA A 105 -23.32 -4.10 45.13
C ALA A 105 -21.77 -3.95 45.13
N ASP A 106 -21.34 -2.97 44.33
CA ASP A 106 -20.14 -2.12 44.37
C ASP A 106 -18.72 -2.73 44.24
N GLU A 107 -17.97 -2.26 43.23
CA GLU A 107 -16.78 -1.46 43.53
C GLU A 107 -16.30 -0.63 42.32
N GLN A 108 -16.08 0.64 42.60
CA GLN A 108 -15.65 1.74 41.73
C GLN A 108 -14.14 1.69 41.49
N LEU A 109 -13.67 2.10 40.31
CA LEU A 109 -12.33 2.69 40.15
C LEU A 109 -12.38 3.85 39.13
N GLN A 110 -12.19 5.05 39.67
CA GLN A 110 -11.79 6.31 39.03
C GLN A 110 -10.53 6.07 38.17
N THR A 111 -10.11 6.81 37.14
CA THR A 111 -9.96 8.25 36.86
C THR A 111 -9.33 8.24 35.45
N ASP A 112 -9.56 9.14 34.50
CA ASP A 112 -8.95 10.47 34.42
C ASP A 112 -9.34 11.03 33.03
N ALA A 113 -9.77 12.29 32.96
CA ALA A 113 -9.95 13.01 31.71
C ALA A 113 -8.81 14.04 31.59
N PRO A 114 -8.43 14.42 30.36
CA PRO A 114 -8.79 15.79 30.01
C PRO A 114 -9.35 15.95 28.59
N GLN A 115 -10.38 16.77 28.51
CA GLN A 115 -11.00 17.30 27.30
C GLN A 115 -9.99 18.14 26.50
N GLN A 116 -9.80 17.82 25.21
CA GLN A 116 -9.14 18.73 24.29
C GLN A 116 -10.15 19.75 23.75
N ASN A 117 -9.77 21.01 23.95
CA ASN A 117 -10.44 22.22 23.55
C ASN A 117 -10.36 22.39 22.02
N LEU A 118 -11.49 22.26 21.32
CA LEU A 118 -11.62 22.69 19.92
C LEU A 118 -12.12 24.13 19.90
N GLN A 119 -11.29 25.07 19.44
CA GLN A 119 -11.81 26.28 18.81
C GLN A 119 -10.95 26.71 17.62
N THR A 120 -11.43 26.30 16.46
CA THR A 120 -11.19 26.90 15.13
C THR A 120 -11.77 28.31 15.09
N VAL A 121 -11.03 29.29 14.55
CA VAL A 121 -11.45 30.29 13.53
C VAL A 121 -10.25 31.19 13.17
N GLN A 122 -9.77 31.10 11.92
CA GLN A 122 -9.89 32.12 10.84
C GLN A 122 -8.84 33.25 10.93
N ASP A 123 -7.93 33.31 9.95
CA ASP A 123 -7.98 34.26 8.80
C ASP A 123 -7.46 35.64 9.24
N THR A 124 -6.30 36.13 8.80
CA THR A 124 -6.22 36.96 7.58
C THR A 124 -4.76 37.46 7.44
N LEU A 125 -4.26 37.43 6.22
CA LEU A 125 -3.03 38.08 5.75
C LEU A 125 -3.12 39.61 5.80
N LEU A 126 -2.07 40.28 6.26
CA LEU A 126 -1.41 41.43 5.60
C LEU A 126 -0.17 41.89 6.37
#